data_AF-A0A972PI09-F1
#
_entry.id   AF-A0A972PI09-F1
#
_cell.length_a   1.000
_cell.length_b   1.000
_cell.length_c   1.000
_cell.angle_alpha   90.00
_cell.angle_beta   90.00
_cell.angle_gamma   90.00
#
_symmetry.space_group_name_H-M   'P 1'
#
loop_
_entity.id
_entity.type
_entity.pdbx_description
1 polymer ?
#
loop_
_entity_poly.entity_id
_entity_poly.type
_entity_poly.pdbx_seq_one_letter_code
_entity_poly.pdbx_strand_id
1 'polypeptide(L)'
;MADALLEEFLAGFDGEHYPADFRRDYEALECLAHNEQGETLLVKDRRTGSLCVAKCYPDVDLPAGIGESSLLQGFHHSGLPSFISEYRDESTLCVVRGFVEGTPLDQLAAAAPLEPRRAVGIILQLCDILNYLHSQNPPIIHRDLKPQNVIVDGRGRVTLIDFGISRIYDAGARADTLCFGTRHYAAPEQYGFAQTDPRSDIYSLGVLLCWLLTGQEDVEQGKSAIQDRRLLAVVEKCTAFDPRGRFKNALQVKDALNGRTQRRRALAGLAAVLLLAGGLLAARLTAGVHFREPLIAQAARAALGIPDRALNEEDLASVQQLFIFGETAVADLDSFDNLVDEFAHGGGSQTRGGIASLDDLVKMKNLRKVKLAFQDIHDLAPLAELPGLEEIDLRNNPVESVAPLAGMASLNTLILFDSNVSDLTALSACPNLTLLDVGGTPIASPAAFQGLSALRTLILHKSQLQTLDGIQAFPQLELIHLANTPVRDLSPLLALPNLQRVIVSEDMRAAVEALGGNAKFEVEYQ
;
A
#
# COMPACT_ATOMS: atom_id res chain seq x y z
N MET A 1 -31.60 45.99 -56.37
CA MET A 1 -30.30 45.29 -56.49
C MET A 1 -30.20 44.05 -55.61
N ALA A 2 -30.94 43.94 -54.49
CA ALA A 2 -31.00 42.71 -53.69
C ALA A 2 -31.83 41.58 -54.33
N ASP A 3 -32.94 41.90 -55.02
CA ASP A 3 -33.81 40.87 -55.62
C ASP A 3 -33.25 40.21 -56.89
N ALA A 4 -32.44 40.92 -57.68
CA ALA A 4 -31.86 40.37 -58.91
C ALA A 4 -30.72 39.37 -58.64
N LEU A 5 -29.94 39.60 -57.57
CA LEU A 5 -28.91 38.65 -57.11
C LEU A 5 -29.53 37.42 -56.44
N LEU A 6 -30.72 37.56 -55.82
CA LEU A 6 -31.47 36.45 -55.25
C LEU A 6 -32.05 35.55 -56.35
N GLU A 7 -32.60 36.12 -57.42
CA GLU A 7 -33.11 35.35 -58.58
C GLU A 7 -31.99 34.66 -59.37
N GLU A 8 -30.83 35.31 -59.54
CA GLU A 8 -29.68 34.71 -60.24
C GLU A 8 -28.99 33.61 -59.40
N PHE A 9 -29.10 33.66 -58.07
CA PHE A 9 -28.64 32.61 -57.15
C PHE A 9 -29.64 31.45 -57.03
N LEU A 10 -30.95 31.74 -57.09
CA LEU A 10 -32.01 30.71 -57.16
C LEU A 10 -32.05 30.00 -58.52
N ALA A 11 -31.57 30.64 -59.59
CA ALA A 11 -31.48 30.04 -60.93
C ALA A 11 -30.36 28.98 -61.06
N GLY A 12 -29.44 28.89 -60.09
CA GLY A 12 -28.39 27.86 -60.04
C GLY A 12 -28.72 26.65 -59.16
N PHE A 13 -29.81 26.70 -58.40
CA PHE A 13 -30.25 25.61 -57.52
C PHE A 13 -31.21 24.69 -58.28
N ASP A 14 -30.68 23.73 -59.02
CA ASP A 14 -31.50 22.64 -59.55
C ASP A 14 -31.90 21.69 -58.40
N GLY A 15 -32.93 22.08 -57.65
CA GLY A 15 -33.44 21.31 -56.52
C GLY A 15 -34.04 19.95 -56.92
N GLU A 16 -34.15 19.63 -58.21
CA GLU A 16 -34.73 18.37 -58.70
C GLU A 16 -33.99 17.12 -58.17
N HIS A 17 -32.69 17.24 -57.86
CA HIS A 17 -31.85 16.15 -57.35
C HIS A 17 -32.08 15.79 -55.86
N TYR A 18 -32.88 16.56 -55.11
CA TYR A 18 -33.25 16.22 -53.74
C TYR A 18 -34.55 15.39 -53.69
N PRO A 19 -34.69 14.50 -52.69
CA PRO A 19 -35.89 13.68 -52.53
C PRO A 19 -37.18 14.52 -52.54
N ALA A 20 -38.20 14.06 -53.27
CA ALA A 20 -39.45 14.79 -53.43
C ALA A 20 -40.15 15.10 -52.10
N ASP A 21 -40.10 14.16 -51.14
CA ASP A 21 -40.64 14.37 -49.79
C ASP A 21 -39.87 15.44 -49.00
N PHE A 22 -38.55 15.53 -49.16
CA PHE A 22 -37.74 16.58 -48.54
C PHE A 22 -38.14 17.96 -49.10
N ARG A 23 -38.29 18.08 -50.42
CA ARG A 23 -38.75 19.32 -51.08
C ARG A 23 -40.16 19.73 -50.69
N ARG A 24 -41.04 18.76 -50.41
CA ARG A 24 -42.40 19.01 -49.93
C ARG A 24 -42.40 19.57 -48.51
N ASP A 25 -41.55 19.04 -47.64
CA ASP A 25 -41.58 19.36 -46.20
C ASP A 25 -40.71 20.58 -45.86
N TYR A 26 -39.67 20.85 -46.64
CA TYR A 26 -38.69 21.91 -46.37
C TYR A 26 -38.50 22.89 -47.55
N GLU A 27 -38.17 24.12 -47.20
CA GLU A 27 -37.74 25.18 -48.13
C GLU A 27 -36.26 25.46 -47.91
N ALA A 28 -35.42 25.30 -48.95
CA ALA A 28 -34.01 25.67 -48.87
C ALA A 28 -33.87 27.19 -48.89
N LEU A 29 -33.15 27.74 -47.91
CA LEU A 29 -32.91 29.17 -47.77
C LEU A 29 -31.49 29.54 -48.23
N GLU A 30 -30.49 28.77 -47.81
CA GLU A 30 -29.07 29.08 -48.05
C GLU A 30 -28.24 27.79 -48.12
N CYS A 31 -27.24 27.76 -48.99
CA CYS A 31 -26.21 26.72 -49.00
C CYS A 31 -25.08 27.12 -48.05
N LEU A 32 -24.97 26.44 -46.91
CA LEU A 32 -23.94 26.70 -45.89
C LEU A 32 -22.58 26.10 -46.27
N ALA A 33 -22.58 24.96 -46.97
CA ALA A 33 -21.36 24.33 -47.49
C ALA A 33 -21.68 23.38 -48.66
N HIS A 34 -20.79 23.27 -49.63
CA HIS A 34 -20.87 22.32 -50.75
C HIS A 34 -19.48 21.74 -51.03
N ASN A 35 -19.37 20.41 -51.13
CA ASN A 35 -18.15 19.72 -51.54
C ASN A 35 -18.45 18.38 -52.21
N GLU A 36 -17.42 17.65 -52.66
CA GLU A 36 -17.55 16.33 -53.29
C GLU A 36 -18.22 15.27 -52.39
N GLN A 37 -18.28 15.51 -51.07
CA GLN A 37 -18.91 14.61 -50.09
C GLN A 37 -20.38 14.97 -49.81
N GLY A 38 -20.90 16.09 -50.33
CA GLY A 38 -22.29 16.50 -50.16
C GLY A 38 -22.47 17.99 -49.85
N GLU A 39 -23.71 18.34 -49.53
CA GLU A 39 -24.19 19.70 -49.36
C GLU A 39 -24.80 19.89 -47.97
N THR A 40 -24.57 21.05 -47.37
CA THR A 40 -25.20 21.45 -46.11
C THR A 40 -26.03 22.69 -46.37
N LEU A 41 -27.34 22.57 -46.15
CA LEU A 41 -28.33 23.60 -46.44
C LEU A 41 -28.95 24.10 -45.13
N LEU A 42 -29.17 25.41 -45.04
CA LEU A 42 -30.13 25.99 -44.12
C LEU A 42 -31.52 25.86 -44.75
N VAL A 43 -32.42 25.18 -44.05
CA VAL A 43 -33.78 24.93 -44.54
C VAL A 43 -34.81 25.42 -43.54
N LYS A 44 -36.01 25.74 -44.01
CA LYS A 44 -37.16 26.09 -43.19
C LYS A 44 -38.23 25.02 -43.33
N ASP A 45 -38.66 24.46 -42.19
CA ASP A 45 -39.83 23.56 -42.15
C ASP A 45 -41.06 24.35 -42.61
N ARG A 46 -41.69 23.91 -43.69
CA ARG A 46 -42.84 24.62 -44.28
C ARG A 46 -44.08 24.57 -43.39
N ARG A 47 -44.20 23.57 -42.52
CA ARG A 47 -45.33 23.39 -41.60
C ARG A 47 -45.16 24.21 -40.33
N THR A 48 -43.97 24.22 -39.75
CA THR A 48 -43.73 24.89 -38.45
C THR A 48 -43.07 26.26 -38.57
N GLY A 49 -42.44 26.55 -39.71
CA GLY A 49 -41.62 27.75 -39.91
C GLY A 49 -40.26 27.70 -39.21
N SER A 50 -39.91 26.59 -38.55
CA SER A 50 -38.65 26.43 -37.81
C SER A 50 -37.46 26.30 -38.75
N LEU A 51 -36.32 26.87 -38.36
CA LEU A 51 -35.06 26.67 -39.09
C LEU A 51 -34.44 25.32 -38.74
N CYS A 52 -33.90 24.64 -39.75
CA CYS A 52 -33.21 23.36 -39.63
C CYS A 52 -31.96 23.37 -40.52
N VAL A 53 -31.04 22.45 -40.26
CA VAL A 53 -29.90 22.19 -41.14
C VAL A 53 -30.12 20.84 -41.81
N ALA A 54 -30.07 20.80 -43.14
CA ALA A 54 -30.14 19.58 -43.92
C ALA A 54 -28.76 19.27 -44.50
N LYS A 55 -28.25 18.07 -44.26
CA LYS A 55 -27.01 17.59 -44.89
C LYS A 55 -27.39 16.53 -45.91
N CYS A 56 -27.15 16.83 -47.18
CA CYS A 56 -27.53 16.01 -48.33
C CYS A 56 -26.28 15.38 -48.96
N TYR A 57 -26.32 14.07 -49.16
CA TYR A 57 -25.23 13.26 -49.66
C TYR A 57 -25.64 12.62 -50.99
N PRO A 58 -24.82 12.67 -52.04
CA PRO A 58 -25.05 11.88 -53.25
C PRO A 58 -24.89 10.38 -52.92
N ASP A 59 -25.88 9.56 -53.26
CA ASP A 59 -25.99 8.16 -52.89
C ASP A 59 -24.95 7.31 -53.63
N VAL A 60 -23.84 7.04 -52.94
CA VAL A 60 -22.81 6.09 -53.36
C VAL A 60 -22.84 4.93 -52.36
N ASP A 61 -23.60 3.88 -52.66
CA ASP A 61 -23.56 2.55 -51.99
C ASP A 61 -23.62 2.57 -50.44
N LEU A 62 -24.38 3.48 -49.81
CA LEU A 62 -24.50 3.52 -48.35
C LEU A 62 -25.64 2.59 -47.86
N PRO A 63 -25.34 1.48 -47.15
CA PRO A 63 -26.39 0.63 -46.61
C PRO A 63 -27.28 1.36 -45.59
N ALA A 64 -28.59 1.14 -45.70
CA ALA A 64 -29.60 1.69 -44.78
C ALA A 64 -29.29 1.27 -43.33
N GLY A 65 -29.12 2.25 -42.44
CA GLY A 65 -28.89 2.03 -40.99
C GLY A 65 -27.43 2.13 -40.52
N ILE A 66 -26.46 2.41 -41.39
CA ILE A 66 -25.05 2.63 -41.02
C ILE A 66 -24.60 4.02 -41.46
N GLY A 67 -25.31 5.05 -40.98
CA GLY A 67 -25.10 6.46 -41.37
C GLY A 67 -25.30 7.45 -40.23
N GLU A 68 -25.07 8.73 -40.51
CA GLU A 68 -25.17 9.82 -39.54
C GLU A 68 -26.53 9.90 -38.83
N SER A 69 -27.61 9.56 -39.53
CA SER A 69 -28.96 9.51 -38.98
C SER A 69 -29.10 8.54 -37.81
N SER A 70 -28.57 7.33 -37.92
CA SER A 70 -28.66 6.31 -36.86
C SER A 70 -27.89 6.72 -35.60
N LEU A 71 -26.76 7.42 -35.77
CA LEU A 71 -25.99 7.98 -34.65
C LEU A 71 -26.75 9.14 -33.98
N LEU A 72 -27.27 10.08 -34.78
CA LEU A 72 -28.00 11.25 -34.28
C LEU A 72 -29.32 10.87 -33.58
N GLN A 73 -30.03 9.84 -34.04
CA GLN A 73 -31.25 9.34 -33.39
C GLN A 73 -31.00 8.83 -31.97
N GLY A 74 -29.82 8.27 -31.72
CA GLY A 74 -29.43 7.75 -30.41
C GLY A 74 -28.91 8.81 -29.43
N PHE A 75 -28.72 10.06 -29.88
CA PHE A 75 -28.14 11.10 -29.04
C PHE A 75 -29.17 11.85 -28.20
N HIS A 76 -28.91 11.86 -26.89
CA HIS A 76 -29.67 12.59 -25.89
C HIS A 76 -28.72 13.48 -25.07
N HIS A 77 -28.15 14.49 -25.74
CA HIS A 77 -27.24 15.43 -25.10
C HIS A 77 -27.50 16.87 -25.58
N SER A 78 -27.64 17.81 -24.65
CA SER A 78 -27.98 19.22 -24.96
C SER A 78 -26.94 19.98 -25.80
N GLY A 79 -25.70 19.47 -25.82
CA GLY A 79 -24.60 20.01 -26.64
C GLY A 79 -24.45 19.34 -28.01
N LEU A 80 -25.44 18.55 -28.47
CA LEU A 80 -25.47 17.93 -29.80
C LEU A 80 -26.78 18.32 -30.52
N PRO A 81 -26.77 18.49 -31.85
CA PRO A 81 -27.99 18.73 -32.63
C PRO A 81 -28.99 17.59 -32.49
N SER A 82 -30.28 17.94 -32.37
CA SER A 82 -31.36 16.95 -32.37
C SER A 82 -31.62 16.46 -33.80
N PHE A 83 -31.70 15.14 -33.98
CA PHE A 83 -32.25 14.54 -35.20
C PHE A 83 -33.73 14.96 -35.37
N ILE A 84 -34.12 15.31 -36.60
CA ILE A 84 -35.51 15.66 -36.93
C ILE A 84 -36.09 14.62 -37.89
N SER A 85 -35.47 14.46 -39.07
CA SER A 85 -35.95 13.53 -40.09
C SER A 85 -34.84 13.11 -41.06
N GLU A 86 -35.09 12.03 -41.78
CA GLU A 86 -34.26 11.53 -42.87
C GLU A 86 -35.14 11.37 -44.11
N TYR A 87 -34.60 11.77 -45.26
CA TYR A 87 -35.22 11.54 -46.57
C TYR A 87 -34.20 10.89 -47.49
N ARG A 88 -34.63 9.91 -48.26
CA ARG A 88 -33.77 9.15 -49.16
C ARG A 88 -34.52 8.80 -50.45
N ASP A 89 -33.84 8.96 -51.59
CA ASP A 89 -34.19 8.35 -52.86
C ASP A 89 -33.01 7.52 -53.41
N GLU A 90 -33.05 7.12 -54.69
CA GLU A 90 -32.00 6.31 -55.34
C GLU A 90 -30.67 7.06 -55.57
N SER A 91 -30.65 8.38 -55.37
CA SER A 91 -29.56 9.27 -55.76
C SER A 91 -29.05 10.17 -54.65
N THR A 92 -29.86 10.41 -53.61
CA THR A 92 -29.56 11.39 -52.56
C THR A 92 -30.13 10.97 -51.20
N LEU A 93 -29.31 11.12 -50.15
CA LEU A 93 -29.71 11.02 -48.74
C LEU A 93 -29.65 12.40 -48.08
N CYS A 94 -30.77 12.92 -47.59
CA CYS A 94 -30.82 14.16 -46.80
C CYS A 94 -31.16 13.88 -45.33
N VAL A 95 -30.24 14.24 -44.42
CA VAL A 95 -30.43 14.16 -42.97
C VAL A 95 -30.72 15.54 -42.41
N VAL A 96 -31.89 15.72 -41.80
CA VAL A 96 -32.34 16.99 -41.23
C VAL A 96 -32.17 17.00 -39.72
N ARG A 97 -31.52 18.04 -39.21
CA ARG A 97 -31.23 18.28 -37.80
C ARG A 97 -31.65 19.69 -37.36
N GLY A 98 -31.85 19.86 -36.06
CA GLY A 98 -32.19 21.17 -35.49
C GLY A 98 -31.13 22.22 -35.82
N PHE A 99 -31.56 23.41 -36.25
CA PHE A 99 -30.66 24.53 -36.42
C PHE A 99 -30.13 24.98 -35.06
N VAL A 100 -28.83 25.24 -34.99
CA VAL A 100 -28.16 25.66 -33.77
C VAL A 100 -27.85 27.15 -33.90
N GLU A 101 -28.59 27.96 -33.15
CA GLU A 101 -28.38 29.40 -33.09
C GLU A 101 -27.09 29.73 -32.31
N GLY A 102 -26.22 30.54 -32.90
CA GLY A 102 -25.00 31.02 -32.26
C GLY A 102 -23.90 31.38 -33.25
N THR A 103 -22.69 31.58 -32.72
CA THR A 103 -21.51 31.92 -33.51
C THR A 103 -20.51 30.77 -33.47
N PRO A 104 -20.04 30.26 -34.63
CA PRO A 104 -18.93 29.31 -34.72
C PRO A 104 -17.65 29.84 -34.04
N LEU A 105 -16.83 28.96 -33.45
CA LEU A 105 -15.65 29.39 -32.69
C LEU A 105 -14.60 30.09 -33.54
N ASP A 106 -14.42 29.69 -34.80
CA ASP A 106 -13.52 30.36 -35.76
C ASP A 106 -13.90 31.84 -35.94
N GLN A 107 -15.19 32.13 -36.08
CA GLN A 107 -15.69 33.50 -36.18
C GLN A 107 -15.59 34.23 -34.83
N LEU A 108 -15.88 33.53 -33.73
CA LEU A 108 -15.86 34.13 -32.40
C LEU A 108 -14.45 34.54 -31.96
N ALA A 109 -13.42 33.78 -32.32
CA ALA A 109 -12.03 34.06 -32.00
C ALA A 109 -11.25 34.69 -33.17
N ALA A 110 -11.92 35.07 -34.27
CA ALA A 110 -11.28 35.66 -35.45
C ALA A 110 -10.55 36.98 -35.15
N ALA A 111 -11.10 37.79 -34.23
CA ALA A 111 -10.57 39.11 -33.91
C ALA A 111 -9.43 39.07 -32.89
N ALA A 112 -9.50 38.17 -31.91
CA ALA A 112 -8.51 38.00 -30.86
C ALA A 112 -8.68 36.65 -30.15
N PRO A 113 -7.61 36.12 -29.55
CA PRO A 113 -7.71 34.98 -28.64
C PRO A 113 -8.71 35.25 -27.50
N LEU A 114 -9.41 34.20 -27.06
CA LEU A 114 -10.39 34.32 -25.99
C LEU A 114 -9.71 34.45 -24.63
N GLU A 115 -10.37 35.16 -23.71
CA GLU A 115 -9.95 35.17 -22.31
C GLU A 115 -9.88 33.73 -21.75
N PRO A 116 -8.85 33.38 -20.95
CA PRO A 116 -8.65 32.02 -20.47
C PRO A 116 -9.87 31.40 -19.79
N ARG A 117 -10.64 32.19 -19.03
CA ARG A 117 -11.86 31.71 -18.36
C ARG A 117 -12.93 31.27 -19.36
N ARG A 118 -13.10 32.02 -20.44
CA ARG A 118 -14.07 31.71 -21.50
C ARG A 118 -13.60 30.50 -22.32
N ALA A 119 -12.32 30.46 -22.69
CA ALA A 119 -11.73 29.32 -23.39
C ALA A 119 -11.88 28.02 -22.58
N VAL A 120 -11.54 28.05 -21.29
CA VAL A 120 -11.73 26.91 -20.39
C VAL A 120 -13.20 26.54 -20.25
N GLY A 121 -14.11 27.51 -20.10
CA GLY A 121 -15.55 27.24 -20.02
C GLY A 121 -16.10 26.51 -21.25
N ILE A 122 -15.62 26.85 -22.45
CA ILE A 122 -15.96 26.16 -23.69
C ILE A 122 -15.40 24.73 -23.69
N ILE A 123 -14.13 24.57 -23.36
CA ILE A 123 -13.47 23.26 -23.33
C ILE A 123 -14.09 22.33 -22.29
N LEU A 124 -14.54 22.84 -21.14
CA LEU A 124 -15.24 22.04 -20.13
C LEU A 124 -16.57 21.46 -20.67
N GLN A 125 -17.32 22.23 -21.45
CA GLN A 125 -18.55 21.75 -22.09
C GLN A 125 -18.25 20.73 -23.20
N LEU A 126 -17.19 20.97 -23.98
CA LEU A 126 -16.72 19.98 -24.96
C LEU A 126 -16.25 18.68 -24.29
N CYS A 127 -15.62 18.75 -23.11
CA CYS A 127 -15.29 17.54 -22.35
C CYS A 127 -16.54 16.73 -21.98
N ASP A 128 -17.65 17.39 -21.63
CA ASP A 128 -18.90 16.69 -21.31
C ASP A 128 -19.50 16.02 -22.55
N ILE A 129 -19.52 16.71 -23.68
CA ILE A 129 -19.96 16.17 -24.97
C ILE A 129 -19.09 14.97 -25.38
N LEU A 130 -17.77 15.11 -25.36
CA LEU A 130 -16.85 14.02 -25.71
C LEU A 130 -16.96 12.83 -24.75
N ASN A 131 -17.10 13.09 -23.45
CA ASN A 131 -17.29 12.02 -22.47
C ASN A 131 -18.60 11.24 -22.74
N TYR A 132 -19.68 11.94 -23.12
CA TYR A 132 -20.91 11.29 -23.54
C TYR A 132 -20.71 10.41 -24.78
N LEU A 133 -20.07 10.93 -25.83
CA LEU A 133 -19.80 10.17 -27.07
C LEU A 133 -18.87 8.96 -26.85
N HIS A 134 -17.81 9.13 -26.07
CA HIS A 134 -16.83 8.07 -25.78
C HIS A 134 -17.39 6.99 -24.85
N SER A 135 -18.49 7.28 -24.13
CA SER A 135 -19.17 6.32 -23.25
C SER A 135 -20.21 5.45 -23.96
N GLN A 136 -20.51 5.73 -25.23
CA GLN A 136 -21.39 4.88 -26.04
C GLN A 136 -20.77 3.49 -26.25
N ASN A 137 -21.60 2.51 -26.61
CA ASN A 137 -21.16 1.15 -26.88
C ASN A 137 -21.59 0.71 -28.30
N PRO A 138 -20.68 0.71 -29.29
CA PRO A 138 -19.25 1.04 -29.19
C PRO A 138 -18.97 2.55 -29.01
N PRO A 139 -17.79 2.95 -28.50
CA PRO A 139 -17.42 4.36 -28.35
C PRO A 139 -17.45 5.12 -29.67
N ILE A 140 -18.03 6.33 -29.67
CA ILE A 140 -18.11 7.18 -30.86
C ILE A 140 -16.98 8.21 -30.81
N ILE A 141 -16.08 8.15 -31.79
CA ILE A 141 -14.94 9.08 -31.93
C ILE A 141 -15.33 10.18 -32.91
N HIS A 142 -15.17 11.44 -32.51
CA HIS A 142 -15.59 12.59 -33.31
C HIS A 142 -14.74 12.80 -34.56
N ARG A 143 -13.40 12.67 -34.42
CA ARG A 143 -12.37 12.73 -35.48
C ARG A 143 -12.19 14.06 -36.23
N ASP A 144 -13.12 15.00 -36.10
CA ASP A 144 -13.05 16.31 -36.78
C ASP A 144 -13.34 17.48 -35.81
N LEU A 145 -12.78 17.43 -34.60
CA LEU A 145 -12.98 18.53 -33.65
C LEU A 145 -12.11 19.73 -34.05
N LYS A 146 -12.77 20.80 -34.51
CA LYS A 146 -12.17 22.04 -35.01
C LYS A 146 -13.06 23.25 -34.69
N PRO A 147 -12.55 24.49 -34.74
CA PRO A 147 -13.33 25.67 -34.37
C PRO A 147 -14.66 25.83 -35.14
N GLN A 148 -14.68 25.49 -36.43
CA GLN A 148 -15.87 25.61 -37.29
C GLN A 148 -17.01 24.68 -36.85
N ASN A 149 -16.70 23.57 -36.18
CA ASN A 149 -17.68 22.56 -35.77
C ASN A 149 -18.26 22.83 -34.38
N VAL A 150 -17.85 23.93 -33.73
CA VAL A 150 -18.29 24.28 -32.37
C VAL A 150 -19.01 25.63 -32.40
N ILE A 151 -20.31 25.63 -32.09
CA ILE A 151 -21.13 26.84 -32.02
C ILE A 151 -21.32 27.24 -30.56
N VAL A 152 -21.22 28.55 -30.30
CA VAL A 152 -21.51 29.16 -28.99
C VAL A 152 -22.69 30.11 -29.12
N ASP A 153 -23.75 29.87 -28.35
CA ASP A 153 -24.94 30.74 -28.35
C ASP A 153 -24.74 32.00 -27.48
N GLY A 154 -25.71 32.93 -27.53
CA GLY A 154 -25.69 34.17 -26.73
C GLY A 154 -25.71 33.96 -25.22
N ARG A 155 -25.95 32.74 -24.73
CA ARG A 155 -25.91 32.35 -23.32
C ARG A 155 -24.60 31.63 -22.94
N GLY A 156 -23.69 31.43 -23.90
CA GLY A 156 -22.43 30.73 -23.70
C GLY A 156 -22.55 29.20 -23.71
N ARG A 157 -23.67 28.64 -24.18
CA ARG A 157 -23.82 27.18 -24.36
C ARG A 157 -23.09 26.73 -25.60
N VAL A 158 -22.39 25.61 -25.49
CA VAL A 158 -21.59 25.01 -26.55
C VAL A 158 -22.36 23.85 -27.19
N THR A 159 -22.44 23.87 -28.51
CA THR A 159 -22.99 22.78 -29.31
C THR A 159 -21.98 22.34 -30.36
N LEU A 160 -21.74 21.03 -30.45
CA LEU A 160 -20.86 20.40 -31.42
C LEU A 160 -21.69 19.90 -32.60
N ILE A 161 -21.53 20.52 -33.77
CA ILE A 161 -22.53 20.46 -34.86
C ILE A 161 -22.22 19.50 -36.01
N ASP A 162 -21.00 18.95 -36.10
CA ASP A 162 -20.63 18.12 -37.24
C ASP A 162 -19.67 17.01 -36.83
N PHE A 163 -20.08 15.76 -37.07
CA PHE A 163 -19.28 14.59 -36.77
C PHE A 163 -18.57 14.13 -38.03
N GLY A 164 -17.32 13.65 -37.93
CA GLY A 164 -16.56 13.11 -39.06
C GLY A 164 -17.05 11.76 -39.58
N ILE A 165 -18.37 11.51 -39.58
CA ILE A 165 -19.03 10.24 -39.93
C ILE A 165 -18.78 9.87 -41.40
N SER A 166 -18.45 10.83 -42.26
CA SER A 166 -17.97 10.57 -43.63
C SER A 166 -16.67 9.76 -43.70
N ARG A 167 -15.97 9.55 -42.58
CA ARG A 167 -14.73 8.74 -42.50
C ARG A 167 -14.93 7.31 -41.97
N ILE A 168 -16.17 6.88 -41.72
CA ILE A 168 -16.46 5.51 -41.24
C ILE A 168 -16.47 4.49 -42.39
N TYR A 169 -16.66 4.93 -43.64
CA TYR A 169 -16.79 4.05 -44.80
C TYR A 169 -15.62 4.20 -45.78
N ASP A 170 -14.59 3.38 -45.58
CA ASP A 170 -13.76 2.87 -46.67
C ASP A 170 -13.45 1.41 -46.33
N ALA A 171 -14.31 0.50 -46.80
CA ALA A 171 -14.24 -0.93 -46.48
C ALA A 171 -12.97 -1.62 -47.03
N GLY A 172 -12.12 -0.90 -47.77
CA GLY A 172 -10.83 -1.37 -48.29
C GLY A 172 -9.59 -0.60 -47.80
N ALA A 173 -9.73 0.54 -47.10
CA ALA A 173 -8.56 1.33 -46.73
C ALA A 173 -7.94 0.90 -45.40
N ARG A 174 -6.69 0.43 -45.48
CA ARG A 174 -5.81 0.18 -44.32
C ARG A 174 -5.32 1.46 -43.63
N ALA A 175 -5.86 2.63 -43.97
CA ALA A 175 -5.56 3.93 -43.38
C ALA A 175 -6.69 4.93 -43.68
N ASP A 176 -6.93 5.90 -42.79
CA ASP A 176 -7.90 6.99 -43.01
C ASP A 176 -7.49 7.80 -44.27
N THR A 177 -8.26 7.73 -45.34
CA THR A 177 -7.99 8.46 -46.60
C THR A 177 -8.21 9.97 -46.38
N LEU A 178 -7.14 10.75 -46.59
CA LEU A 178 -6.96 12.15 -46.19
C LEU A 178 -7.82 13.14 -46.97
N CYS A 179 -8.54 14.03 -46.27
CA CYS A 179 -9.01 15.31 -46.83
C CYS A 179 -8.07 16.45 -46.40
N PHE A 180 -7.60 17.24 -47.37
CA PHE A 180 -6.41 18.12 -47.25
C PHE A 180 -6.56 19.34 -46.30
N GLY A 181 -7.76 19.68 -45.83
CA GLY A 181 -8.04 20.96 -45.17
C GLY A 181 -7.86 21.05 -43.65
N THR A 182 -7.83 19.94 -42.90
CA THR A 182 -7.95 19.96 -41.41
C THR A 182 -6.67 19.62 -40.63
N ARG A 183 -5.50 19.74 -41.26
CA ARG A 183 -4.23 19.18 -40.75
C ARG A 183 -3.85 19.64 -39.33
N HIS A 184 -4.20 20.85 -38.95
CA HIS A 184 -3.69 21.43 -37.69
C HIS A 184 -4.32 20.83 -36.42
N TYR A 185 -5.56 20.34 -36.48
CA TYR A 185 -6.30 19.84 -35.30
C TYR A 185 -6.30 18.31 -35.16
N ALA A 186 -5.94 17.58 -36.22
CA ALA A 186 -5.96 16.12 -36.22
C ALA A 186 -4.80 15.53 -35.42
N ALA A 187 -5.06 14.44 -34.71
CA ALA A 187 -4.05 13.71 -33.97
C ALA A 187 -3.05 13.01 -34.92
N PRO A 188 -1.77 12.85 -34.56
CA PRO A 188 -0.75 12.20 -35.40
C PRO A 188 -1.17 10.82 -35.93
N GLU A 189 -1.87 10.02 -35.13
CA GLU A 189 -2.33 8.68 -35.54
C GLU A 189 -3.36 8.71 -36.68
N GLN A 190 -4.11 9.81 -36.86
CA GLN A 190 -5.07 9.97 -37.95
C GLN A 190 -4.39 10.08 -39.33
N TYR A 191 -3.06 10.20 -39.36
CA TYR A 191 -2.24 10.18 -40.58
C TYR A 191 -1.75 8.78 -40.97
N GLY A 192 -2.28 7.72 -40.35
CA GLY A 192 -1.99 6.33 -40.70
C GLY A 192 -0.92 5.64 -39.85
N PHE A 193 -0.52 6.23 -38.71
CA PHE A 193 0.49 5.66 -37.83
C PHE A 193 -0.06 4.65 -36.80
N ALA A 194 -1.37 4.71 -36.48
CA ALA A 194 -2.05 3.79 -35.57
C ALA A 194 -3.59 3.90 -35.73
N GLN A 195 -4.34 2.93 -35.19
CA GLN A 195 -5.79 2.99 -35.14
C GLN A 195 -6.26 4.14 -34.22
N THR A 196 -7.19 4.97 -34.71
CA THR A 196 -7.78 6.05 -33.91
C THR A 196 -8.58 5.50 -32.74
N ASP A 197 -8.42 6.09 -31.56
CA ASP A 197 -9.26 5.82 -30.39
C ASP A 197 -9.78 7.14 -29.77
N PRO A 198 -10.59 7.11 -28.69
CA PRO A 198 -11.10 8.32 -28.04
C PRO A 198 -10.05 9.39 -27.68
N ARG A 199 -8.77 9.01 -27.52
CA ARG A 199 -7.67 9.93 -27.21
C ARG A 199 -7.23 10.76 -28.42
N SER A 200 -7.71 10.42 -29.62
CA SER A 200 -7.56 11.27 -30.82
C SER A 200 -8.33 12.58 -30.62
N ASP A 201 -9.57 12.51 -30.14
CA ASP A 201 -10.37 13.71 -29.84
C ASP A 201 -9.78 14.52 -28.68
N ILE A 202 -9.10 13.87 -27.73
CA ILE A 202 -8.38 14.56 -26.64
C ILE A 202 -7.22 15.39 -27.19
N TYR A 203 -6.52 14.90 -28.20
CA TYR A 203 -5.50 15.68 -28.89
C TYR A 203 -6.11 16.90 -29.57
N SER A 204 -7.15 16.72 -30.38
CA SER A 204 -7.84 17.83 -31.06
C SER A 204 -8.41 18.85 -30.07
N LEU A 205 -8.92 18.41 -28.93
CA LEU A 205 -9.38 19.27 -27.84
C LEU A 205 -8.22 20.10 -27.24
N GLY A 206 -7.03 19.51 -27.11
CA GLY A 206 -5.82 20.19 -26.67
C GLY A 206 -5.32 21.25 -27.65
N VAL A 207 -5.32 20.94 -28.95
CA VAL A 207 -5.01 21.91 -30.00
C VAL A 207 -6.03 23.04 -30.01
N LEU A 208 -7.33 22.72 -29.91
CA LEU A 208 -8.39 23.71 -29.85
C LEU A 208 -8.25 24.64 -28.63
N LEU A 209 -7.93 24.12 -27.45
CA LEU A 209 -7.65 24.94 -26.27
C LEU A 209 -6.43 25.85 -26.50
N CYS A 210 -5.36 25.33 -27.10
CA CYS A 210 -4.17 26.10 -27.43
C CYS A 210 -4.50 27.27 -28.37
N TRP A 211 -5.23 26.98 -29.44
CA TRP A 211 -5.67 27.97 -30.40
C TRP A 211 -6.62 29.01 -29.77
N LEU A 212 -7.59 28.60 -28.95
CA LEU A 212 -8.48 29.54 -28.24
C LEU A 212 -7.72 30.51 -27.32
N LEU A 213 -6.62 30.05 -26.71
CA LEU A 213 -5.80 30.86 -25.80
C LEU A 213 -4.81 31.79 -26.51
N THR A 214 -4.41 31.46 -27.74
CA THR A 214 -3.23 32.08 -28.38
C THR A 214 -3.46 32.59 -29.81
N GLY A 215 -4.52 32.11 -30.47
CA GLY A 215 -4.79 32.34 -31.89
C GLY A 215 -3.85 31.61 -32.85
N GLN A 216 -2.88 30.83 -32.34
CA GLN A 216 -1.87 30.16 -33.16
C GLN A 216 -2.40 28.82 -33.71
N GLU A 217 -2.24 28.60 -35.00
CA GLU A 217 -2.57 27.32 -35.66
C GLU A 217 -1.51 26.24 -35.44
N ASP A 218 -0.26 26.66 -35.22
CA ASP A 218 0.84 25.78 -34.83
C ASP A 218 0.81 25.56 -33.31
N VAL A 219 0.63 24.32 -32.90
CA VAL A 219 0.48 23.95 -31.48
C VAL A 219 1.75 24.20 -30.67
N GLU A 220 2.95 24.08 -31.26
CA GLU A 220 4.23 24.30 -30.55
C GLU A 220 4.49 25.80 -30.34
N GLN A 221 4.14 26.61 -31.34
CA GLN A 221 4.16 28.08 -31.20
C GLN A 221 3.13 28.53 -30.16
N GLY A 222 1.92 27.97 -30.20
CA GLY A 222 0.88 28.24 -29.21
C GLY A 222 1.31 27.84 -27.79
N LYS A 223 1.88 26.65 -27.59
CA LYS A 223 2.42 26.23 -26.27
C LYS A 223 3.39 27.26 -25.70
N SER A 224 4.28 27.77 -26.54
CA SER A 224 5.28 28.77 -26.14
C SER A 224 4.66 30.12 -25.74
N ALA A 225 3.45 30.44 -26.22
CA ALA A 225 2.73 31.67 -25.91
C ALA A 225 1.86 31.58 -24.64
N ILE A 226 1.58 30.38 -24.12
CA ILE A 226 0.73 30.20 -22.92
C ILE A 226 1.52 30.51 -21.64
N GLN A 227 1.18 31.62 -20.98
CA GLN A 227 1.82 32.03 -19.72
C GLN A 227 1.33 31.24 -18.50
N ASP A 228 0.07 30.82 -18.49
CA ASP A 228 -0.48 30.01 -17.38
C ASP A 228 0.08 28.59 -17.46
N ARG A 229 1.07 28.31 -16.60
CA ARG A 229 1.74 27.00 -16.50
C ARG A 229 0.78 25.84 -16.33
N ARG A 230 -0.37 26.06 -15.69
CA ARG A 230 -1.35 25.00 -15.47
C ARG A 230 -2.11 24.68 -16.76
N LEU A 231 -2.52 25.70 -17.49
CA LEU A 231 -3.16 25.52 -18.80
C LEU A 231 -2.17 24.93 -19.80
N LEU A 232 -0.91 25.41 -19.79
CA LEU A 232 0.16 24.85 -20.61
C LEU A 232 0.34 23.35 -20.34
N ALA A 233 0.44 22.93 -19.08
CA ALA A 233 0.59 21.52 -18.73
C ALA A 233 -0.61 20.64 -19.19
N VAL A 234 -1.82 21.21 -19.23
CA VAL A 234 -2.99 20.52 -19.78
C VAL A 234 -2.86 20.40 -21.31
N VAL A 235 -2.51 21.49 -22.00
CA VAL A 235 -2.31 21.50 -23.45
C VAL A 235 -1.22 20.53 -23.85
N GLU A 236 -0.05 20.55 -23.21
CA GLU A 236 1.06 19.63 -23.46
C GLU A 236 0.64 18.18 -23.30
N LYS A 237 -0.10 17.87 -22.23
CA LYS A 237 -0.55 16.50 -21.98
C LYS A 237 -1.62 16.06 -22.98
N CYS A 238 -2.58 16.92 -23.34
CA CYS A 238 -3.56 16.60 -24.38
C CYS A 238 -2.88 16.37 -25.73
N THR A 239 -1.87 17.17 -26.06
CA THR A 239 -1.19 17.19 -27.37
C THR A 239 0.09 16.34 -27.42
N ALA A 240 0.24 15.39 -26.49
CA ALA A 240 1.36 14.46 -26.50
C ALA A 240 1.32 13.60 -27.78
N PHE A 241 2.47 13.41 -28.42
CA PHE A 241 2.56 12.64 -29.67
C PHE A 241 2.01 11.22 -29.50
N ASP A 242 2.47 10.48 -28.49
CA ASP A 242 1.97 9.15 -28.14
C ASP A 242 0.62 9.24 -27.39
N PRO A 243 -0.45 8.56 -27.86
CA PRO A 243 -1.73 8.50 -27.14
C PRO A 243 -1.63 8.05 -25.68
N ARG A 244 -0.63 7.25 -25.31
CA ARG A 244 -0.39 6.82 -23.91
C ARG A 244 0.08 7.96 -23.01
N GLY A 245 0.70 9.00 -23.58
CA GLY A 245 1.08 10.22 -22.87
C GLY A 245 -0.10 11.15 -22.56
N ARG A 246 -1.23 10.94 -23.24
CA ARG A 246 -2.42 11.80 -23.11
C ARG A 246 -3.27 11.47 -21.88
N PHE A 247 -4.21 12.35 -21.57
CA PHE A 247 -5.26 12.02 -20.61
C PHE A 247 -6.07 10.82 -21.13
N LYS A 248 -6.48 9.93 -20.21
CA LYS A 248 -7.16 8.69 -20.59
C LYS A 248 -8.55 8.93 -21.19
N ASN A 249 -9.21 10.02 -20.79
CA ASN A 249 -10.55 10.40 -21.23
C ASN A 249 -10.80 11.89 -20.99
N ALA A 250 -11.90 12.41 -21.54
CA ALA A 250 -12.29 13.81 -21.42
C ALA A 250 -12.57 14.24 -19.97
N LEU A 251 -13.04 13.33 -19.11
CA LEU A 251 -13.25 13.60 -17.69
C LEU A 251 -11.95 13.98 -16.96
N GLN A 252 -10.83 13.31 -17.28
CA GLN A 252 -9.53 13.68 -16.69
C GLN A 252 -9.03 15.06 -17.16
N VAL A 253 -9.33 15.44 -18.40
CA VAL A 253 -9.04 16.81 -18.89
C VAL A 253 -9.87 17.82 -18.11
N LYS A 254 -11.17 17.54 -17.94
CA LYS A 254 -12.11 18.36 -17.16
C LYS A 254 -11.64 18.55 -15.70
N ASP A 255 -11.15 17.49 -15.06
CA ASP A 255 -10.60 17.56 -13.70
C ASP A 255 -9.32 18.42 -13.61
N ALA A 256 -8.44 18.30 -14.61
CA ALA A 256 -7.22 19.09 -14.69
C ALA A 256 -7.49 20.59 -14.92
N LEU A 257 -8.50 20.93 -15.73
CA LEU A 257 -8.95 22.30 -15.99
C LEU A 257 -9.76 22.93 -14.84
N ASN A 258 -10.42 22.13 -14.00
CA ASN A 258 -11.10 22.60 -12.78
C ASN A 258 -10.20 22.69 -11.54
N GLY A 259 -8.97 22.16 -11.61
CA GLY A 259 -7.96 22.29 -10.54
C GLY A 259 -8.18 21.31 -9.41
N ARG A 260 -9.07 20.34 -9.61
CA ARG A 260 -9.36 19.26 -8.67
C ARG A 260 -8.15 18.34 -8.49
N THR A 261 -7.31 18.20 -9.50
CA THR A 261 -6.05 17.42 -9.43
C THR A 261 -4.99 18.11 -8.54
N GLN A 262 -4.92 19.44 -8.55
CA GLN A 262 -4.05 20.21 -7.64
C GLN A 262 -4.63 20.31 -6.23
N ARG A 263 -5.95 20.44 -6.08
CA ARG A 263 -6.61 20.33 -4.76
C ARG A 263 -6.44 18.94 -4.15
N ARG A 264 -6.49 17.85 -4.93
CA ARG A 264 -6.17 16.49 -4.47
C ARG A 264 -4.71 16.34 -4.06
N ARG A 265 -3.76 16.98 -4.74
CA ARG A 265 -2.33 16.96 -4.36
C ARG A 265 -2.02 17.86 -3.16
N ALA A 266 -2.67 19.01 -3.03
CA ALA A 266 -2.55 19.90 -1.87
C ALA A 266 -3.24 19.32 -0.63
N LEU A 267 -4.42 18.69 -0.79
CA LEU A 267 -5.09 17.92 0.26
C LEU A 267 -4.32 16.65 0.61
N ALA A 268 -3.65 15.98 -0.35
CA ALA A 268 -2.73 14.87 -0.05
C ALA A 268 -1.47 15.34 0.68
N GLY A 269 -0.96 16.54 0.39
CA GLY A 269 0.16 17.14 1.13
C GLY A 269 -0.23 17.59 2.54
N LEU A 270 -1.40 18.21 2.72
CA LEU A 270 -1.92 18.63 4.02
C LEU A 270 -2.38 17.42 4.86
N ALA A 271 -2.97 16.41 4.22
CA ALA A 271 -3.25 15.12 4.84
C ALA A 271 -1.95 14.38 5.17
N ALA A 272 -0.88 14.44 4.38
CA ALA A 272 0.40 13.86 4.74
C ALA A 272 1.04 14.55 5.95
N VAL A 273 0.91 15.87 6.09
CA VAL A 273 1.41 16.62 7.27
C VAL A 273 0.54 16.37 8.52
N LEU A 274 -0.79 16.32 8.38
CA LEU A 274 -1.71 15.99 9.47
C LEU A 274 -1.72 14.49 9.82
N LEU A 275 -1.42 13.59 8.88
CA LEU A 275 -1.17 12.16 9.10
C LEU A 275 0.25 11.89 9.61
N LEU A 276 1.23 12.75 9.36
CA LEU A 276 2.53 12.69 10.03
C LEU A 276 2.38 13.13 11.49
N ALA A 277 1.66 14.23 11.78
CA ALA A 277 1.44 14.69 13.15
C ALA A 277 0.45 13.81 13.95
N GLY A 278 -0.65 13.36 13.34
CA GLY A 278 -1.65 12.49 13.96
C GLY A 278 -1.32 11.00 13.89
N GLY A 279 -0.64 10.56 12.82
CA GLY A 279 -0.19 9.17 12.65
C GLY A 279 1.09 8.84 13.41
N LEU A 280 1.97 9.78 13.76
CA LEU A 280 3.01 9.51 14.76
C LEU A 280 2.44 9.31 16.18
N LEU A 281 1.25 9.83 16.45
CA LEU A 281 0.53 9.61 17.72
C LEU A 281 -0.36 8.35 17.68
N ALA A 282 -0.96 8.01 16.53
CA ALA A 282 -1.85 6.87 16.38
C ALA A 282 -1.17 5.57 15.88
N ALA A 283 -0.10 5.64 15.09
CA ALA A 283 0.67 4.46 14.66
C ALA A 283 1.65 3.95 15.74
N ARG A 284 1.90 4.74 16.80
CA ARG A 284 2.51 4.23 18.04
C ARG A 284 1.56 3.33 18.85
N LEU A 285 0.27 3.28 18.53
CA LEU A 285 -0.72 2.50 19.26
C LEU A 285 -1.19 1.23 18.52
N THR A 286 -0.72 0.95 17.29
CA THR A 286 -1.20 -0.20 16.50
C THR A 286 -0.13 -1.08 15.85
N ALA A 287 1.15 -0.69 15.86
CA ALA A 287 2.24 -1.62 15.54
C ALA A 287 2.69 -2.33 16.82
N GLY A 288 2.37 -3.62 16.96
CA GLY A 288 2.89 -4.42 18.07
C GLY A 288 4.41 -4.45 18.08
N VAL A 289 5.01 -4.57 19.26
CA VAL A 289 6.45 -4.78 19.41
C VAL A 289 6.83 -6.08 18.69
N HIS A 290 7.81 -5.99 17.81
CA HIS A 290 8.30 -7.14 17.06
C HIS A 290 9.28 -7.95 17.91
N PHE A 291 9.09 -9.27 17.92
CA PHE A 291 9.95 -10.25 18.58
C PHE A 291 10.62 -11.09 17.51
N ARG A 292 11.93 -11.30 17.64
CA ARG A 292 12.70 -12.27 16.84
C ARG A 292 12.34 -13.70 17.24
N GLU A 293 12.12 -13.93 18.53
CA GLU A 293 11.78 -15.21 19.14
C GLU A 293 10.27 -15.26 19.43
N PRO A 294 9.47 -15.98 18.61
CA PRO A 294 8.02 -16.02 18.76
C PRO A 294 7.58 -16.58 20.12
N LEU A 295 8.35 -17.50 20.70
CA LEU A 295 8.06 -18.13 21.98
C LEU A 295 8.21 -17.15 23.15
N ILE A 296 9.17 -16.22 23.09
CA ILE A 296 9.29 -15.12 24.07
C ILE A 296 8.07 -14.20 23.98
N ALA A 297 7.59 -13.89 22.77
CA ALA A 297 6.36 -13.11 22.59
C ALA A 297 5.14 -13.84 23.16
N GLN A 298 5.05 -15.17 22.96
CA GLN A 298 3.97 -15.98 23.50
C GLN A 298 3.98 -15.99 25.03
N ALA A 299 5.15 -16.13 25.65
CA ALA A 299 5.31 -16.08 27.10
C ALA A 299 4.94 -14.70 27.67
N ALA A 300 5.34 -13.61 27.01
CA ALA A 300 4.94 -12.26 27.41
C ALA A 300 3.41 -12.07 27.33
N ARG A 301 2.74 -12.62 26.31
CA ARG A 301 1.26 -12.61 26.23
C ARG A 301 0.62 -13.46 27.31
N ALA A 302 1.18 -14.63 27.61
CA ALA A 302 0.67 -15.53 28.65
C ALA A 302 0.77 -14.87 30.04
N ALA A 303 1.90 -14.24 30.37
CA ALA A 303 2.12 -13.52 31.61
C ALA A 303 1.12 -12.36 31.84
N LEU A 304 0.58 -11.79 30.76
CA LEU A 304 -0.38 -10.68 30.79
C LEU A 304 -1.83 -11.13 30.58
N GLY A 305 -2.09 -12.43 30.35
CA GLY A 305 -3.44 -12.95 30.08
C GLY A 305 -4.07 -12.44 28.77
N ILE A 306 -3.27 -12.15 27.75
CA ILE A 306 -3.72 -11.56 26.46
C ILE A 306 -3.22 -12.35 25.24
N PRO A 307 -3.68 -13.60 25.03
CA PRO A 307 -3.11 -14.53 24.05
C PRO A 307 -3.19 -14.04 22.59
N ASP A 308 -4.26 -13.36 22.21
CA ASP A 308 -4.54 -12.99 20.81
C ASP A 308 -4.21 -11.53 20.46
N ARG A 309 -3.77 -10.74 21.46
CA ARG A 309 -3.50 -9.32 21.28
C ARG A 309 -2.03 -9.06 20.97
N ALA A 310 -1.76 -8.08 20.11
CA ALA A 310 -0.41 -7.58 19.89
C ALA A 310 0.13 -6.89 21.16
N LEU A 311 1.38 -7.18 21.53
CA LEU A 311 2.09 -6.56 22.64
C LEU A 311 2.52 -5.14 22.26
N ASN A 312 2.26 -4.15 23.10
CA ASN A 312 2.80 -2.79 22.97
C ASN A 312 3.87 -2.52 24.05
N GLU A 313 4.51 -1.34 24.05
CA GLU A 313 5.55 -1.02 25.04
C GLU A 313 5.05 -0.98 26.50
N GLU A 314 3.78 -0.60 26.73
CA GLU A 314 3.16 -0.55 28.05
C GLU A 314 2.91 -1.96 28.61
N ASP A 315 2.49 -2.88 27.73
CA ASP A 315 2.36 -4.29 28.03
C ASP A 315 3.70 -4.86 28.49
N LEU A 316 4.77 -4.62 27.72
CA LEU A 316 6.11 -5.13 28.03
C LEU A 316 6.69 -4.51 29.31
N ALA A 317 6.35 -3.25 29.61
CA ALA A 317 6.70 -2.63 30.88
C ALA A 317 5.99 -3.29 32.07
N SER A 318 4.87 -3.96 31.86
CA SER A 318 4.11 -4.66 32.90
C SER A 318 4.58 -6.10 33.12
N VAL A 319 5.35 -6.67 32.18
CA VAL A 319 5.90 -8.03 32.32
C VAL A 319 7.04 -8.04 33.33
N GLN A 320 6.88 -8.79 34.41
CA GLN A 320 7.90 -8.98 35.46
C GLN A 320 8.46 -10.40 35.51
N GLN A 321 7.79 -11.36 34.87
CA GLN A 321 8.19 -12.76 34.88
C GLN A 321 7.88 -13.45 33.55
N LEU A 322 8.73 -14.41 33.18
CA LEU A 322 8.54 -15.26 32.01
C LEU A 322 8.89 -16.71 32.33
N PHE A 323 8.07 -17.63 31.85
CA PHE A 323 8.21 -19.07 32.07
C PHE A 323 8.04 -19.82 30.74
N ILE A 324 9.11 -20.49 30.32
CA ILE A 324 9.17 -21.23 29.05
C ILE A 324 9.92 -22.54 29.29
N PHE A 325 9.31 -23.65 28.88
CA PHE A 325 9.89 -24.98 28.91
C PHE A 325 9.73 -25.66 27.55
N GLY A 326 10.83 -26.03 26.89
CA GLY A 326 10.78 -26.60 25.54
C GLY A 326 10.02 -25.67 24.58
N GLU A 327 9.04 -26.18 23.85
CA GLU A 327 8.20 -25.36 22.96
C GLU A 327 6.99 -24.70 23.66
N THR A 328 6.89 -24.81 24.99
CA THR A 328 5.71 -24.38 25.76
C THR A 328 6.00 -23.14 26.59
N ALA A 329 5.17 -22.11 26.40
CA ALA A 329 5.15 -20.91 27.25
C ALA A 329 3.94 -20.96 28.21
N VAL A 330 4.17 -20.70 29.48
CA VAL A 330 3.14 -20.75 30.54
C VAL A 330 3.04 -19.43 31.31
N ALA A 331 1.90 -19.19 31.96
CA ALA A 331 1.60 -17.92 32.60
C ALA A 331 2.09 -17.83 34.06
N ASP A 332 2.26 -18.97 34.73
CA ASP A 332 2.52 -19.06 36.17
C ASP A 332 3.57 -20.13 36.50
N LEU A 333 4.09 -20.03 37.72
CA LEU A 333 5.16 -20.88 38.24
C LEU A 333 4.70 -22.33 38.44
N ASP A 334 3.48 -22.55 38.94
CA ASP A 334 2.96 -23.90 39.20
C ASP A 334 2.90 -24.72 37.89
N SER A 335 2.44 -24.09 36.81
CA SER A 335 2.42 -24.68 35.48
C SER A 335 3.83 -24.98 34.95
N PHE A 336 4.80 -24.12 35.22
CA PHE A 336 6.20 -24.35 34.84
C PHE A 336 6.80 -25.52 35.61
N ASP A 337 6.59 -25.56 36.93
CA ASP A 337 7.10 -26.61 37.80
C ASP A 337 6.50 -27.98 37.44
N ASN A 338 5.20 -28.03 37.08
CA ASN A 338 4.59 -29.24 36.52
C ASN A 338 5.29 -29.73 35.25
N LEU A 339 5.66 -28.83 34.32
CA LEU A 339 6.38 -29.22 33.09
C LEU A 339 7.79 -29.75 33.41
N VAL A 340 8.47 -29.16 34.39
CA VAL A 340 9.76 -29.63 34.87
C VAL A 340 9.64 -31.02 35.49
N ASP A 341 8.64 -31.24 36.34
CA ASP A 341 8.40 -32.52 36.99
C ASP A 341 8.03 -33.60 35.98
N GLU A 342 7.17 -33.28 35.01
CA GLU A 342 6.83 -34.17 33.91
C GLU A 342 8.07 -34.55 33.09
N PHE A 343 8.96 -33.60 32.79
CA PHE A 343 10.20 -33.89 32.07
C PHE A 343 11.17 -34.76 32.88
N ALA A 344 11.23 -34.55 34.20
CA ALA A 344 12.11 -35.32 35.07
C ALA A 344 11.64 -36.77 35.31
N HIS A 345 10.32 -37.01 35.32
CA HIS A 345 9.73 -38.31 35.71
C HIS A 345 9.05 -39.06 34.56
N GLY A 346 8.54 -38.35 33.56
CA GLY A 346 7.82 -38.89 32.42
C GLY A 346 8.76 -38.95 31.22
N GLY A 347 9.02 -40.15 30.69
CA GLY A 347 9.77 -40.36 29.44
C GLY A 347 9.05 -39.82 28.19
N GLY A 348 8.56 -38.58 28.25
CA GLY A 348 7.67 -37.92 27.31
C GLY A 348 8.40 -37.19 26.19
N SER A 349 7.67 -37.04 25.09
CA SER A 349 8.04 -36.42 23.81
C SER A 349 8.20 -34.89 23.89
N GLN A 350 8.79 -34.36 24.97
CA GLN A 350 9.08 -32.93 25.04
C GLN A 350 10.16 -32.59 24.02
N THR A 351 9.86 -31.61 23.17
CA THR A 351 10.75 -31.10 22.14
C THR A 351 11.58 -29.96 22.72
N ARG A 352 12.88 -29.95 22.40
CA ARG A 352 13.75 -28.83 22.75
C ARG A 352 13.22 -27.58 22.05
N GLY A 353 13.08 -26.50 22.81
CA GLY A 353 12.60 -25.24 22.27
C GLY A 353 13.65 -24.54 21.41
N GLY A 354 13.18 -23.70 20.49
CA GLY A 354 14.03 -23.05 19.48
C GLY A 354 14.65 -21.72 19.88
N ILE A 355 14.52 -21.28 21.15
CA ILE A 355 15.10 -20.00 21.58
C ILE A 355 16.62 -20.12 21.58
N ALA A 356 17.28 -19.26 20.79
CA ALA A 356 18.73 -19.18 20.72
C ALA A 356 19.27 -17.80 21.12
N SER A 357 18.46 -16.74 20.96
CA SER A 357 18.84 -15.37 21.33
C SER A 357 17.97 -14.81 22.45
N LEU A 358 18.60 -14.10 23.38
CA LEU A 358 17.93 -13.42 24.49
C LEU A 358 17.66 -11.93 24.23
N ASP A 359 17.93 -11.42 23.02
CA ASP A 359 17.78 -10.00 22.63
C ASP A 359 16.36 -9.46 22.82
N ASP A 360 15.37 -10.35 22.78
CA ASP A 360 13.97 -9.98 23.01
C ASP A 360 13.64 -9.74 24.47
N LEU A 361 14.40 -10.32 25.42
CA LEU A 361 14.18 -10.10 26.85
C LEU A 361 14.41 -8.64 27.25
N VAL A 362 15.39 -7.97 26.61
CA VAL A 362 15.74 -6.57 26.86
C VAL A 362 14.56 -5.62 26.63
N LYS A 363 13.55 -6.05 25.86
CA LYS A 363 12.32 -5.29 25.60
C LYS A 363 11.43 -5.17 26.84
N MET A 364 11.56 -6.09 27.81
CA MET A 364 10.78 -6.13 29.05
C MET A 364 11.64 -5.67 30.23
N LYS A 365 11.82 -4.35 30.34
CA LYS A 365 12.78 -3.71 31.25
C LYS A 365 12.54 -3.95 32.75
N ASN A 366 11.33 -4.40 33.11
CA ASN A 366 10.94 -4.66 34.49
C ASN A 366 10.93 -6.15 34.84
N LEU A 367 11.57 -7.00 34.02
CA LEU A 367 11.77 -8.41 34.32
C LEU A 367 12.55 -8.57 35.63
N ARG A 368 11.98 -9.38 36.52
CA ARG A 368 12.57 -9.83 37.78
C ARG A 368 12.85 -11.32 37.76
N LYS A 369 12.03 -12.11 37.06
CA LYS A 369 12.17 -13.58 37.01
C LYS A 369 12.15 -14.09 35.57
N VAL A 370 13.12 -14.90 35.19
CA VAL A 370 13.15 -15.52 33.86
C VAL A 370 13.49 -16.98 34.02
N LYS A 371 12.57 -17.85 33.61
CA LYS A 371 12.82 -19.30 33.51
C LYS A 371 12.65 -19.76 32.07
N LEU A 372 13.75 -20.08 31.42
CA LEU A 372 13.83 -20.55 30.03
C LEU A 372 14.54 -21.90 30.00
N ALA A 373 13.79 -22.96 30.26
CA ALA A 373 14.32 -24.31 30.35
C ALA A 373 14.29 -25.03 29.00
N PHE A 374 15.28 -25.91 28.77
CA PHE A 374 15.31 -26.84 27.64
C PHE A 374 15.22 -26.14 26.26
N GLN A 375 16.05 -25.12 26.04
CA GLN A 375 16.20 -24.37 24.77
C GLN A 375 17.61 -24.57 24.16
N ASP A 376 18.03 -23.74 23.21
CA ASP A 376 19.38 -23.73 22.62
C ASP A 376 20.12 -22.43 22.96
N ILE A 377 20.09 -22.02 24.23
CA ILE A 377 20.68 -20.75 24.70
C ILE A 377 22.17 -20.96 25.03
N HIS A 378 23.03 -20.18 24.36
CA HIS A 378 24.49 -20.14 24.61
C HIS A 378 24.95 -18.80 25.18
N ASP A 379 24.42 -17.69 24.63
CA ASP A 379 24.86 -16.33 24.95
C ASP A 379 23.95 -15.65 25.98
N LEU A 380 24.56 -15.24 27.09
CA LEU A 380 23.88 -14.54 28.19
C LEU A 380 24.05 -13.02 28.16
N ALA A 381 24.77 -12.46 27.18
CA ALA A 381 25.02 -11.02 27.06
C ALA A 381 23.76 -10.15 27.24
N PRO A 382 22.60 -10.49 26.63
CA PRO A 382 21.39 -9.66 26.77
C PRO A 382 20.85 -9.58 28.21
N LEU A 383 21.15 -10.55 29.08
CA LEU A 383 20.68 -10.54 30.48
C LEU A 383 21.38 -9.44 31.31
N ALA A 384 22.60 -9.03 30.92
CA ALA A 384 23.32 -7.95 31.57
C ALA A 384 22.62 -6.58 31.45
N GLU A 385 21.75 -6.42 30.45
CA GLU A 385 20.97 -5.20 30.23
C GLU A 385 19.69 -5.14 31.11
N LEU A 386 19.45 -6.17 31.92
CA LEU A 386 18.28 -6.29 32.80
C LEU A 386 18.71 -6.29 34.28
N PRO A 387 19.09 -5.12 34.85
CA PRO A 387 19.65 -5.03 36.19
C PRO A 387 18.66 -5.39 37.31
N GLY A 388 17.37 -5.46 37.00
CA GLY A 388 16.29 -5.86 37.92
C GLY A 388 16.10 -7.38 38.06
N LEU A 389 16.84 -8.20 37.31
CA LEU A 389 16.71 -9.66 37.38
C LEU A 389 17.18 -10.19 38.73
N GLU A 390 16.29 -10.96 39.35
CA GLU A 390 16.41 -11.56 40.67
C GLU A 390 16.57 -13.07 40.59
N GLU A 391 15.85 -13.72 39.67
CA GLU A 391 15.82 -15.17 39.50
C GLU A 391 16.01 -15.51 38.02
N ILE A 392 17.06 -16.28 37.73
CA ILE A 392 17.38 -16.76 36.39
C ILE A 392 17.44 -18.29 36.45
N ASP A 393 16.59 -18.95 35.66
CA ASP A 393 16.60 -20.40 35.48
C ASP A 393 16.77 -20.72 34.00
N LEU A 394 17.93 -21.26 33.65
CA LEU A 394 18.30 -21.66 32.29
C LEU A 394 18.67 -23.14 32.24
N ARG A 395 18.02 -23.97 33.06
CA ARG A 395 18.30 -25.42 33.08
C ARG A 395 18.18 -26.07 31.70
N ASN A 396 18.97 -27.11 31.47
CA ASN A 396 19.02 -27.88 30.23
C ASN A 396 19.33 -27.03 28.97
N ASN A 397 20.13 -25.97 29.13
CA ASN A 397 20.65 -25.16 28.03
C ASN A 397 22.18 -25.30 27.91
N PRO A 398 22.74 -25.25 26.69
CA PRO A 398 24.18 -25.37 26.46
C PRO A 398 24.99 -24.11 26.82
N VAL A 399 24.68 -23.46 27.96
CA VAL A 399 25.41 -22.30 28.45
C VAL A 399 26.84 -22.69 28.83
N GLU A 400 27.82 -21.99 28.28
CA GLU A 400 29.26 -22.24 28.55
C GLU A 400 29.88 -21.22 29.50
N SER A 401 29.35 -20.00 29.55
CA SER A 401 29.94 -18.89 30.30
C SER A 401 28.89 -18.03 31.00
N VAL A 402 29.18 -17.71 32.27
CA VAL A 402 28.39 -16.78 33.10
C VAL A 402 29.02 -15.39 33.20
N ALA A 403 30.10 -15.12 32.46
CA ALA A 403 30.78 -13.82 32.49
C ALA A 403 29.83 -12.62 32.26
N PRO A 404 28.81 -12.69 31.39
CA PRO A 404 27.84 -11.60 31.25
C PRO A 404 27.03 -11.28 32.50
N LEU A 405 26.86 -12.23 33.41
CA LEU A 405 26.09 -12.05 34.64
C LEU A 405 26.90 -11.37 35.75
N ALA A 406 28.17 -11.06 35.51
CA ALA A 406 29.03 -10.42 36.50
C ALA A 406 28.46 -9.07 36.95
N GLY A 407 28.36 -8.87 38.27
CA GLY A 407 27.94 -7.59 38.83
C GLY A 407 26.43 -7.37 38.85
N MET A 408 25.61 -8.38 38.54
CA MET A 408 24.16 -8.28 38.65
C MET A 408 23.74 -8.15 40.12
N ALA A 409 23.51 -6.91 40.55
CA ALA A 409 23.25 -6.57 41.95
C ALA A 409 21.95 -7.17 42.50
N SER A 410 20.93 -7.39 41.67
CA SER A 410 19.63 -7.90 42.11
C SER A 410 19.54 -9.44 42.11
N LEU A 411 20.48 -10.11 41.43
CA LEU A 411 20.44 -11.55 41.20
C LEU A 411 20.62 -12.30 42.53
N ASN A 412 19.62 -13.07 42.93
CA ASN A 412 19.62 -13.86 44.16
C ASN A 412 19.57 -15.38 43.91
N THR A 413 19.03 -15.79 42.76
CA THR A 413 18.85 -17.19 42.38
C THR A 413 19.33 -17.41 40.96
N LEU A 414 20.22 -18.38 40.77
CA LEU A 414 20.70 -18.81 39.46
C LEU A 414 20.63 -20.33 39.34
N ILE A 415 19.91 -20.84 38.34
CA ILE A 415 19.78 -22.26 38.04
C ILE A 415 20.33 -22.51 36.63
N LEU A 416 21.37 -23.33 36.55
CA LEU A 416 22.10 -23.73 35.35
C LEU A 416 22.25 -25.25 35.31
N PHE A 417 21.31 -25.99 35.90
CA PHE A 417 21.29 -27.45 35.88
C PHE A 417 21.43 -27.98 34.44
N ASP A 418 22.27 -28.99 34.23
CA ASP A 418 22.54 -29.61 32.93
C ASP A 418 22.94 -28.57 31.85
N SER A 419 23.98 -27.80 32.17
CA SER A 419 24.65 -26.86 31.26
C SER A 419 26.15 -27.17 31.14
N ASN A 420 26.86 -26.45 30.28
CA ASN A 420 28.27 -26.70 29.98
C ASN A 420 29.23 -25.73 30.72
N VAL A 421 28.73 -25.02 31.75
CA VAL A 421 29.55 -24.08 32.52
C VAL A 421 30.54 -24.82 33.42
N SER A 422 31.79 -24.38 33.43
CA SER A 422 32.86 -24.97 34.26
C SER A 422 33.54 -23.96 35.20
N ASP A 423 33.35 -22.66 34.96
CA ASP A 423 33.92 -21.57 35.76
C ASP A 423 32.81 -20.57 36.11
N LEU A 424 32.66 -20.27 37.40
CA LEU A 424 31.64 -19.37 37.96
C LEU A 424 32.26 -18.20 38.73
N THR A 425 33.57 -18.02 38.66
CA THR A 425 34.28 -16.97 39.41
C THR A 425 33.78 -15.57 39.09
N ALA A 426 33.26 -15.34 37.87
CA ALA A 426 32.62 -14.09 37.48
C ALA A 426 31.42 -13.70 38.36
N LEU A 427 30.72 -14.69 38.95
CA LEU A 427 29.57 -14.45 39.82
C LEU A 427 29.98 -13.92 41.21
N SER A 428 31.27 -13.90 41.55
CA SER A 428 31.78 -13.29 42.80
C SER A 428 31.48 -11.80 42.90
N ALA A 429 31.20 -11.15 41.77
CA ALA A 429 30.75 -9.76 41.69
C ALA A 429 29.24 -9.59 41.98
N CYS A 430 28.46 -10.66 42.17
CA CYS A 430 27.02 -10.61 42.45
C CYS A 430 26.75 -10.71 43.96
N PRO A 431 26.58 -9.58 44.67
CA PRO A 431 26.61 -9.55 46.14
C PRO A 431 25.41 -10.25 46.80
N ASN A 432 24.30 -10.42 46.07
CA ASN A 432 23.04 -10.95 46.59
C ASN A 432 22.77 -12.39 46.16
N LEU A 433 23.68 -13.04 45.43
CA LEU A 433 23.50 -14.41 44.96
C LEU A 433 23.54 -15.38 46.16
N THR A 434 22.39 -15.95 46.49
CA THR A 434 22.21 -16.84 47.66
C THR A 434 21.89 -18.28 47.29
N LEU A 435 21.26 -18.51 46.14
CA LEU A 435 20.94 -19.84 45.63
C LEU A 435 21.63 -20.05 44.28
N LEU A 436 22.38 -21.13 44.19
CA LEU A 436 23.04 -21.55 42.96
C LEU A 436 22.81 -23.04 42.72
N ASP A 437 22.19 -23.37 41.59
CA ASP A 437 22.08 -24.74 41.10
C ASP A 437 22.90 -24.91 39.83
N VAL A 438 23.90 -25.78 39.90
CA VAL A 438 24.80 -26.14 38.80
C VAL A 438 24.95 -27.66 38.74
N GLY A 439 23.90 -28.39 39.10
CA GLY A 439 23.89 -29.83 38.92
C GLY A 439 24.07 -30.23 37.45
N GLY A 440 24.61 -31.41 37.18
CA GLY A 440 24.85 -31.89 35.80
C GLY A 440 25.92 -31.13 35.01
N THR A 441 26.59 -30.13 35.60
CA THR A 441 27.66 -29.36 34.93
C THR A 441 29.03 -30.05 35.02
N PRO A 442 29.99 -29.73 34.14
CA PRO A 442 31.35 -30.28 34.16
C PRO A 442 32.25 -29.74 35.28
N ILE A 443 31.69 -29.14 36.34
CA ILE A 443 32.48 -28.61 37.46
C ILE A 443 33.10 -29.75 38.26
N ALA A 444 34.44 -29.79 38.28
CA ALA A 444 35.20 -30.85 38.93
C ALA A 444 35.82 -30.44 40.28
N SER A 445 35.89 -29.15 40.60
CA SER A 445 36.56 -28.62 41.79
C SER A 445 35.82 -27.41 42.40
N PRO A 446 35.86 -27.23 43.73
CA PRO A 446 35.29 -26.05 44.38
C PRO A 446 35.91 -24.71 43.98
N ALA A 447 37.09 -24.73 43.34
CA ALA A 447 37.75 -23.52 42.82
C ALA A 447 36.87 -22.74 41.83
N ALA A 448 35.96 -23.42 41.11
CA ALA A 448 35.01 -22.77 40.21
C ALA A 448 34.08 -21.77 40.91
N PHE A 449 33.88 -21.92 42.23
CA PHE A 449 32.99 -21.09 43.05
C PHE A 449 33.73 -20.00 43.84
N GLN A 450 35.02 -19.78 43.58
CA GLN A 450 35.84 -18.87 44.38
C GLN A 450 35.20 -17.47 44.45
N GLY A 451 35.04 -16.96 45.68
CA GLY A 451 34.50 -15.63 45.95
C GLY A 451 32.98 -15.56 46.15
N LEU A 452 32.23 -16.66 45.99
CA LEU A 452 30.77 -16.69 46.20
C LEU A 452 30.36 -16.81 47.68
N SER A 453 30.91 -15.96 48.55
CA SER A 453 30.79 -16.10 50.01
C SER A 453 29.38 -15.88 50.57
N ALA A 454 28.46 -15.32 49.78
CA ALA A 454 27.07 -15.06 50.15
C ALA A 454 26.12 -16.25 49.92
N LEU A 455 26.59 -17.33 49.29
CA LEU A 455 25.78 -18.51 49.01
C LEU A 455 25.25 -19.16 50.30
N ARG A 456 23.94 -19.42 50.30
CA ARG A 456 23.22 -20.19 51.33
C ARG A 456 22.83 -21.58 50.82
N THR A 457 22.52 -21.70 49.55
CA THR A 457 22.10 -22.95 48.92
C THR A 457 22.96 -23.23 47.71
N LEU A 458 23.62 -24.39 47.70
CA LEU A 458 24.44 -24.87 46.58
C LEU A 458 23.99 -26.26 46.14
N ILE A 459 23.46 -26.36 44.93
CA ILE A 459 23.00 -27.62 44.32
C ILE A 459 24.03 -28.07 43.29
N LEU A 460 24.59 -29.24 43.53
CA LEU A 460 25.66 -29.88 42.75
C LEU A 460 25.25 -31.28 42.27
N HIS A 461 23.96 -31.60 42.34
CA HIS A 461 23.41 -32.89 41.96
C HIS A 461 23.92 -33.34 40.58
N LYS A 462 24.45 -34.56 40.44
CA LYS A 462 25.02 -35.08 39.16
C LYS A 462 26.20 -34.28 38.58
N SER A 463 26.79 -33.34 39.31
CA SER A 463 28.02 -32.65 38.86
C SER A 463 29.23 -33.59 38.91
N GLN A 464 30.32 -33.20 38.26
CA GLN A 464 31.58 -33.97 38.22
C GLN A 464 32.52 -33.66 39.40
N LEU A 465 32.01 -33.05 40.46
CA LEU A 465 32.80 -32.58 41.59
C LEU A 465 33.53 -33.75 42.27
N GLN A 466 34.86 -33.68 42.35
CA GLN A 466 35.67 -34.79 42.89
C GLN A 466 36.01 -34.63 44.37
N THR A 467 36.06 -33.39 44.86
CA THR A 467 36.47 -33.05 46.23
C THR A 467 35.67 -31.86 46.75
N LEU A 468 35.58 -31.75 48.08
CA LEU A 468 35.05 -30.61 48.82
C LEU A 468 36.15 -29.73 49.42
N ASP A 469 37.41 -29.94 49.05
CA ASP A 469 38.52 -29.10 49.50
C ASP A 469 38.28 -27.63 49.12
N GLY A 470 38.35 -26.74 50.11
CA GLY A 470 38.08 -25.31 49.93
C GLY A 470 36.61 -24.91 50.09
N ILE A 471 35.69 -25.85 50.37
CA ILE A 471 34.28 -25.53 50.64
C ILE A 471 34.10 -24.58 51.84
N GLN A 472 35.09 -24.50 52.74
CA GLN A 472 35.08 -23.59 53.88
C GLN A 472 35.07 -22.10 53.48
N ALA A 473 35.33 -21.79 52.20
CA ALA A 473 35.17 -20.46 51.63
C ALA A 473 33.70 -19.98 51.54
N PHE A 474 32.72 -20.83 51.86
CA PHE A 474 31.28 -20.53 51.83
C PHE A 474 30.68 -20.54 53.26
N PRO A 475 31.04 -19.58 54.13
CA PRO A 475 30.66 -19.62 55.55
C PRO A 475 29.15 -19.42 55.79
N GLN A 476 28.41 -18.92 54.80
CA GLN A 476 26.96 -18.71 54.86
C GLN A 476 26.15 -19.92 54.36
N LEU A 477 26.82 -21.00 53.92
CA LEU A 477 26.14 -22.14 53.33
C LEU A 477 25.28 -22.87 54.38
N GLU A 478 23.99 -23.00 54.09
CA GLU A 478 22.96 -23.65 54.90
C GLU A 478 22.54 -24.99 54.32
N LEU A 479 22.52 -25.10 52.98
CA LEU A 479 22.14 -26.32 52.26
C LEU A 479 23.14 -26.63 51.15
N ILE A 480 23.60 -27.89 51.11
CA ILE A 480 24.36 -28.43 49.98
C ILE A 480 23.75 -29.73 49.48
N HIS A 481 23.57 -29.86 48.16
CA HIS A 481 23.02 -31.05 47.53
C HIS A 481 24.09 -31.70 46.64
N LEU A 482 24.58 -32.88 47.06
CA LEU A 482 25.69 -33.63 46.47
C LEU A 482 25.28 -34.99 45.90
N ALA A 483 23.98 -35.29 45.81
CA ALA A 483 23.51 -36.57 45.31
C ALA A 483 24.02 -36.81 43.87
N ASN A 484 24.39 -38.06 43.59
CA ASN A 484 24.97 -38.50 42.33
C ASN A 484 26.26 -37.77 41.93
N THR A 485 27.05 -37.29 42.90
CA THR A 485 28.41 -36.78 42.65
C THR A 485 29.48 -37.84 42.94
N PRO A 486 30.71 -37.70 42.39
CA PRO A 486 31.85 -38.54 42.74
C PRO A 486 32.43 -38.34 44.15
N VAL A 487 32.02 -37.30 44.89
CA VAL A 487 32.57 -36.97 46.21
C VAL A 487 32.34 -38.13 47.20
N ARG A 488 33.40 -38.56 47.89
CA ARG A 488 33.31 -39.58 48.96
C ARG A 488 33.92 -39.14 50.29
N ASP A 489 34.62 -38.01 50.33
CA ASP A 489 35.03 -37.38 51.59
C ASP A 489 34.13 -36.19 51.89
N LEU A 490 33.31 -36.32 52.94
CA LEU A 490 32.40 -35.28 53.41
C LEU A 490 32.96 -34.50 54.60
N SER A 491 34.13 -34.87 55.13
CA SER A 491 34.72 -34.24 56.32
C SER A 491 34.91 -32.71 56.19
N PRO A 492 35.16 -32.12 55.00
CA PRO A 492 35.22 -30.67 54.85
C PRO A 492 33.95 -29.93 55.28
N LEU A 493 32.77 -30.57 55.22
CA LEU A 493 31.49 -29.97 55.60
C LEU A 493 31.37 -29.69 57.11
N LEU A 494 32.12 -30.43 57.95
CA LEU A 494 32.11 -30.23 59.40
C LEU A 494 32.64 -28.85 59.83
N ALA A 495 33.40 -28.19 58.95
CA ALA A 495 33.95 -26.86 59.19
C ALA A 495 32.97 -25.72 58.83
N LEU A 496 31.82 -26.03 58.23
CA LEU A 496 30.83 -25.02 57.85
C LEU A 496 29.92 -24.66 59.04
N PRO A 497 29.96 -23.41 59.54
CA PRO A 497 29.32 -23.06 60.81
C PRO A 497 27.80 -22.96 60.73
N ASN A 498 27.27 -22.68 59.54
CA ASN A 498 25.83 -22.44 59.31
C ASN A 498 25.16 -23.58 58.52
N LEU A 499 25.88 -24.66 58.22
CA LEU A 499 25.33 -25.76 57.43
C LEU A 499 24.25 -26.48 58.25
N GLN A 500 23.06 -26.60 57.67
CA GLN A 500 21.89 -27.19 58.30
C GLN A 500 21.48 -28.49 57.61
N ARG A 501 21.59 -28.56 56.28
CA ARG A 501 21.09 -29.70 55.49
C ARG A 501 22.09 -30.14 54.43
N VAL A 502 22.31 -31.44 54.33
CA VAL A 502 23.13 -32.08 53.30
C VAL A 502 22.31 -33.16 52.61
N ILE A 503 22.09 -33.02 51.31
CA ILE A 503 21.38 -34.02 50.49
C ILE A 503 22.40 -34.87 49.75
N VAL A 504 22.36 -36.19 49.91
CA VAL A 504 23.29 -37.15 49.32
C VAL A 504 22.56 -38.35 48.73
N SER A 505 23.23 -39.11 47.87
CA SER A 505 22.69 -40.38 47.37
C SER A 505 22.86 -41.50 48.38
N GLU A 506 22.00 -42.53 48.31
CA GLU A 506 22.10 -43.72 49.17
C GLU A 506 23.49 -44.39 49.15
N ASP A 507 24.21 -44.35 48.02
CA ASP A 507 25.56 -44.93 47.90
C ASP A 507 26.64 -44.14 48.70
N MET A 508 26.30 -42.95 49.20
CA MET A 508 27.19 -42.13 50.04
C MET A 508 27.04 -42.42 51.54
N ARG A 509 26.21 -43.39 51.94
CA ARG A 509 25.97 -43.74 53.36
C ARG A 509 27.25 -44.01 54.15
N ALA A 510 28.21 -44.73 53.56
CA ALA A 510 29.50 -44.98 54.21
C ALA A 510 30.31 -43.69 54.45
N ALA A 511 30.25 -42.72 53.53
CA ALA A 511 30.89 -41.42 53.68
C ALA A 511 30.23 -40.59 54.79
N VAL A 512 28.90 -40.67 54.92
CA VAL A 512 28.15 -40.03 56.01
C VAL A 512 28.48 -40.67 57.36
N GLU A 513 28.49 -42.00 57.44
CA GLU A 513 28.88 -42.74 58.65
C GLU A 513 30.30 -42.38 59.11
N ALA A 514 31.22 -42.15 58.17
CA ALA A 514 32.59 -41.73 58.46
C ALA A 514 32.70 -40.35 59.13
N LEU A 515 31.67 -39.48 59.02
CA LEU A 515 31.61 -38.22 59.77
C LEU A 515 31.42 -38.45 61.28
N GLY A 516 30.83 -39.60 61.65
CA GLY A 516 30.43 -39.92 63.01
C GLY A 516 29.42 -38.93 63.59
N GLY A 517 29.33 -38.85 64.92
CA GLY A 517 28.45 -37.92 65.64
C GLY A 517 28.88 -36.44 65.61
N ASN A 518 29.84 -36.08 64.76
CA ASN A 518 30.40 -34.71 64.68
C ASN A 518 29.59 -33.79 63.77
N ALA A 519 28.73 -34.33 62.90
CA ALA A 519 27.87 -33.56 62.03
C ALA A 519 26.84 -32.75 62.83
N LYS A 520 26.76 -31.45 62.57
CA LYS A 520 25.77 -30.53 63.18
C LYS A 520 24.61 -30.21 62.23
N PHE A 521 24.53 -30.94 61.13
CA PHE A 521 23.55 -30.79 60.06
C PHE A 521 22.76 -32.07 59.88
N GLU A 522 21.56 -31.93 59.36
CA GLU A 522 20.70 -33.04 58.94
C GLU A 522 21.18 -33.60 57.60
N VAL A 523 21.15 -34.92 57.49
CA VAL A 523 21.47 -35.62 56.24
C VAL A 523 20.19 -36.23 55.68
N GLU A 524 19.89 -35.87 54.44
CA GLU A 524 18.76 -36.38 53.67
C GLU A 524 19.30 -37.27 52.55
N TYR A 525 18.70 -38.45 52.38
CA TYR A 525 19.09 -39.41 51.35
C TYR A 525 18.09 -39.36 50.20
N GLN A 526 18.60 -39.28 48.97
CA GLN A 526 17.82 -39.31 47.72
C GLN A 526 18.10 -40.57 46.90
#